data_AF-A0A0C9X2C0-F1
#
_entry.id   AF-A0A0C9X2C0-F1
#
_cell.length_a   1.000
_cell.length_b   1.000
_cell.length_c   1.000
_cell.angle_alpha   90.00
_cell.angle_beta   90.00
_cell.angle_gamma   90.00
#
_symmetry.space_group_name_H-M   'P 1'
#
loop_
_entity.id
_entity.type
_entity.pdbx_description
1 polymer ?
#
loop_
_entity_poly.entity_id
_entity_poly.type
_entity_poly.pdbx_seq_one_letter_code
_entity_poly.pdbx_strand_id
1 'polypeptide(L)'
;MTEGSLFEWALVTPTLPRSTHSQVTDMQSSHVQQRSSLHLPSYQSTMDGRVESQSSNPNSSAHRRSGRGGLSTKRTRSAEREPLLRRRSRSRSPRRPRSPELAPLSETKTRLIFAVLALFIGLFLGSTVTYALSNLDPIVRDHIRAKWESEIKQHNDIRLEWEVEVDKRNDIRLDWEVDVNEHNDLRQRMAEERSQWASERRAWEEVRLGERKEALEERRRAREKQEEEEEKRREDIHWLELVRAPHCTKYGTREYHAKLGPVSWGFDKLKACRETEIEIHGRMMKPSRCEDMGMWSGMWGVWMVDFDEGACRTFWGDFKDKGCTAPGSGLRHIEANLKNHDAADEWTAMCTTTPYDFNGLHFDGAMSCANWGKHGIFGFWDIKDKNCA
;
A
#
# COMPACT_ATOMS: atom_id res chain seq x y z
N MET A 1 0.27 -87.79 10.15
CA MET A 1 -1.13 -88.05 9.74
C MET A 1 -1.83 -86.70 9.84
N THR A 2 -1.82 -85.96 8.72
CA THR A 2 -2.98 -85.56 7.87
C THR A 2 -3.58 -84.25 8.37
N GLU A 3 -3.82 -83.17 7.63
CA GLU A 3 -3.69 -82.63 6.25
C GLU A 3 -3.82 -81.09 6.47
N GLY A 4 -3.20 -80.15 5.78
CA GLY A 4 -3.02 -80.02 4.34
C GLY A 4 -4.14 -79.18 3.72
N SER A 5 -4.19 -77.86 3.95
CA SER A 5 -5.08 -76.95 3.20
C SER A 5 -4.30 -75.72 2.71
N LEU A 6 -3.93 -75.79 1.43
CA LEU A 6 -3.37 -74.70 0.62
C LEU A 6 -4.53 -73.99 -0.06
N PHE A 7 -4.70 -72.69 0.22
CA PHE A 7 -5.61 -71.83 -0.54
C PHE A 7 -4.82 -71.10 -1.63
N GLU A 8 -5.17 -71.44 -2.87
CA GLU A 8 -4.69 -70.90 -4.13
C GLU A 8 -5.36 -69.54 -4.38
N TRP A 9 -4.57 -68.46 -4.50
CA TRP A 9 -5.07 -67.14 -4.92
C TRP A 9 -4.87 -66.98 -6.43
N ALA A 10 -5.96 -67.02 -7.18
CA ALA A 10 -5.99 -66.73 -8.61
C ALA A 10 -5.74 -65.23 -8.86
N LEU A 11 -4.74 -64.94 -9.68
CA LEU A 11 -4.45 -63.62 -10.23
C LEU A 11 -5.51 -63.26 -11.28
N VAL A 12 -6.35 -62.27 -10.98
CA VAL A 12 -7.23 -61.61 -11.95
C VAL A 12 -6.56 -60.32 -12.40
N THR A 13 -6.09 -60.30 -13.65
CA THR A 13 -5.59 -59.11 -14.33
C THR A 13 -6.76 -58.32 -14.92
N PRO A 14 -6.87 -56.99 -14.68
CA PRO A 14 -7.84 -56.17 -15.39
C PRO A 14 -7.29 -55.74 -16.75
N THR A 15 -8.05 -56.05 -17.80
CA THR A 15 -7.88 -55.58 -19.18
C THR A 15 -8.30 -54.11 -19.30
N LEU A 16 -7.39 -53.28 -19.82
CA LEU A 16 -7.63 -51.87 -20.15
C LEU A 16 -8.54 -51.73 -21.38
N PRO A 17 -9.52 -50.81 -21.39
CA PRO A 17 -10.27 -50.49 -22.59
C PRO A 17 -9.49 -49.58 -23.53
N ARG A 18 -9.50 -50.00 -24.79
CA ARG A 18 -8.90 -49.43 -26.00
C ARG A 18 -9.57 -48.09 -26.35
N SER A 19 -8.84 -46.97 -26.30
CA SER A 19 -9.37 -45.67 -26.74
C SER A 19 -9.48 -45.62 -28.26
N THR A 20 -10.69 -45.39 -28.75
CA THR A 20 -10.99 -45.13 -30.16
C THR A 20 -10.50 -43.74 -30.55
N HIS A 21 -9.53 -43.71 -31.47
CA HIS A 21 -9.11 -42.52 -32.20
C HIS A 21 -10.28 -42.04 -33.08
N SER A 22 -10.89 -40.90 -32.74
CA SER A 22 -11.81 -40.22 -33.63
C SER A 22 -11.00 -39.31 -34.56
N GLN A 23 -11.06 -39.63 -35.85
CA GLN A 23 -10.60 -38.78 -36.93
C GLN A 23 -11.46 -37.50 -36.95
N VAL A 24 -10.82 -36.34 -36.96
CA VAL A 24 -11.45 -35.07 -37.35
C VAL A 24 -10.79 -34.67 -38.67
N THR A 25 -11.63 -34.65 -39.69
CA THR A 25 -11.35 -34.23 -41.05
C THR A 25 -11.20 -32.72 -41.18
N ASP A 26 -10.34 -32.34 -42.11
CA ASP A 26 -10.12 -31.04 -42.73
C ASP A 26 -11.25 -29.99 -42.68
N MET A 27 -10.86 -28.75 -42.40
CA MET A 27 -11.33 -27.60 -43.17
C MET A 27 -10.16 -26.67 -43.48
N GLN A 28 -9.77 -26.67 -44.76
CA GLN A 28 -9.01 -25.61 -45.39
C GLN A 28 -9.78 -24.28 -45.28
N SER A 29 -9.12 -23.22 -44.82
CA SER A 29 -9.54 -21.86 -45.13
C SER A 29 -8.31 -21.02 -45.44
N SER A 30 -8.07 -20.88 -46.75
CA SER A 30 -7.23 -19.85 -47.32
C SER A 30 -7.91 -18.51 -47.20
N HIS A 31 -7.33 -17.56 -46.47
CA HIS A 31 -7.46 -16.16 -46.84
C HIS A 31 -6.22 -15.33 -46.46
N VAL A 32 -5.70 -14.73 -47.52
CA VAL A 32 -4.70 -13.69 -47.64
C VAL A 32 -5.08 -12.47 -46.81
N GLN A 33 -4.15 -11.93 -46.01
CA GLN A 33 -3.91 -10.48 -45.98
C GLN A 33 -2.55 -10.13 -45.38
N GLN A 34 -1.72 -9.51 -46.22
CA GLN A 34 -0.46 -8.86 -45.91
C GLN A 34 -0.67 -7.83 -44.78
N ARG A 35 0.11 -7.95 -43.70
CA ARG A 35 0.39 -6.83 -42.80
C ARG A 35 1.85 -6.44 -42.95
N SER A 36 2.03 -5.29 -43.59
CA SER A 36 3.26 -4.53 -43.65
C SER A 36 3.76 -4.23 -42.24
N SER A 37 4.87 -4.85 -41.87
CA SER A 37 5.67 -4.52 -40.69
C SER A 37 6.38 -3.19 -40.94
N LEU A 38 5.83 -2.10 -40.42
CA LEU A 38 6.54 -0.83 -40.30
C LEU A 38 7.61 -0.98 -39.22
N HIS A 39 8.86 -1.03 -39.66
CA HIS A 39 10.06 -0.89 -38.84
C HIS A 39 10.02 0.45 -38.08
N LEU A 40 10.10 0.38 -36.75
CA LEU A 40 10.54 1.46 -35.89
C LEU A 40 12.06 1.62 -36.05
N PRO A 41 12.61 2.84 -36.18
CA PRO A 41 14.05 3.03 -36.16
C PRO A 41 14.58 2.87 -34.73
N SER A 42 15.45 1.86 -34.54
CA SER A 42 16.25 1.71 -33.33
C SER A 42 17.30 2.82 -33.27
N TYR A 43 17.22 3.66 -32.25
CA TYR A 43 18.24 4.65 -31.95
C TYR A 43 19.46 3.91 -31.37
N GLN A 44 20.48 3.68 -32.21
CA GLN A 44 21.78 3.17 -31.78
C GLN A 44 22.56 4.31 -31.11
N SER A 45 22.66 4.25 -29.79
CA SER A 45 23.63 5.05 -29.01
C SER A 45 24.95 4.29 -28.97
N THR A 46 25.91 4.76 -29.76
CA THR A 46 27.33 4.39 -29.64
C THR A 46 27.87 4.95 -28.32
N MET A 47 28.23 4.08 -27.39
CA MET A 47 29.14 4.40 -26.30
C MET A 47 30.34 3.47 -26.42
N ASP A 48 31.46 4.10 -26.74
CA ASP A 48 32.78 3.51 -26.89
C ASP A 48 33.24 2.81 -25.61
N GLY A 49 33.93 1.70 -25.84
CA GLY A 49 34.58 0.92 -24.80
C GLY A 49 35.77 1.65 -24.18
N ARG A 50 35.91 1.51 -22.86
CA ARG A 50 37.21 1.59 -22.20
C ARG A 50 37.30 0.44 -21.21
N VAL A 51 37.95 -0.62 -21.65
CA VAL A 51 38.40 -1.74 -20.82
C VAL A 51 39.75 -1.34 -20.25
N GLU A 52 39.81 -1.05 -18.96
CA GLU A 52 41.05 -1.06 -18.18
C GLU A 52 40.89 -2.06 -17.03
N SER A 53 41.69 -3.11 -17.14
CA SER A 53 41.91 -4.17 -16.15
C SER A 53 42.94 -3.73 -15.10
N GLN A 54 42.64 -3.94 -13.82
CA GLN A 54 43.61 -4.10 -12.70
C GLN A 54 42.81 -4.58 -11.46
N SER A 55 42.80 -5.87 -11.16
CA SER A 55 43.69 -6.59 -10.21
C SER A 55 43.66 -6.10 -8.75
N SER A 56 43.10 -6.98 -7.89
CA SER A 56 43.55 -7.33 -6.52
C SER A 56 43.74 -6.23 -5.46
N ASN A 57 42.90 -6.24 -4.41
CA ASN A 57 43.31 -6.78 -3.09
C ASN A 57 42.16 -6.79 -2.05
N PRO A 58 42.18 -7.75 -1.09
CA PRO A 58 41.26 -7.82 0.04
C PRO A 58 41.87 -7.20 1.32
N ASN A 59 41.02 -7.09 2.35
CA ASN A 59 41.27 -6.64 3.74
C ASN A 59 40.97 -5.17 4.04
N SER A 60 39.83 -4.93 4.69
CA SER A 60 39.85 -4.10 5.90
C SER A 60 38.66 -4.42 6.81
N SER A 61 39.01 -4.92 7.98
CA SER A 61 38.23 -5.13 9.17
C SER A 61 37.56 -3.84 9.63
N ALA A 62 36.25 -3.86 9.86
CA ALA A 62 35.56 -2.74 10.51
C ALA A 62 34.69 -3.23 11.67
N HIS A 63 35.10 -2.77 12.86
CA HIS A 63 34.47 -2.92 14.15
C HIS A 63 32.94 -2.67 14.15
N ARG A 64 32.19 -3.62 14.72
CA ARG A 64 30.86 -3.38 15.30
C ARG A 64 31.00 -2.42 16.48
N ARG A 65 30.63 -1.15 16.28
CA ARG A 65 30.27 -0.25 17.38
C ARG A 65 28.78 -0.32 17.65
N SER A 66 28.49 -0.74 18.88
CA SER A 66 27.22 -0.53 19.59
C SER A 66 26.81 0.93 19.52
N GLY A 67 25.58 1.18 19.07
CA GLY A 67 24.98 2.50 18.97
C GLY A 67 23.50 2.41 19.28
N ARG A 68 23.18 2.38 20.59
CA ARG A 68 21.86 2.71 21.15
C ARG A 68 21.45 4.08 20.61
N GLY A 69 20.34 4.12 19.87
CA GLY A 69 19.70 5.35 19.44
C GLY A 69 18.19 5.17 19.51
N GLY A 70 17.61 5.46 20.68
CA GLY A 70 16.17 5.58 20.83
C GLY A 70 15.68 6.81 20.06
N LEU A 71 14.71 6.61 19.17
CA LEU A 71 13.95 7.69 18.57
C LEU A 71 12.47 7.44 18.82
N SER A 72 12.04 8.11 19.89
CA SER A 72 10.66 8.37 20.28
C SER A 72 9.88 8.95 19.10
N THR A 73 8.86 8.22 18.67
CA THR A 73 7.87 8.61 17.68
C THR A 73 6.99 9.73 18.24
N LYS A 74 7.40 10.99 18.05
CA LYS A 74 6.51 12.14 18.23
C LYS A 74 5.55 12.25 17.05
N ARG A 75 4.37 11.68 17.29
CA ARG A 75 3.07 11.93 16.67
C ARG A 75 2.81 13.45 16.53
N THR A 76 3.05 14.03 15.36
CA THR A 76 2.55 15.36 15.03
C THR A 76 1.13 15.25 14.49
N ARG A 77 0.21 15.80 15.28
CA ARG A 77 -1.19 15.98 14.96
C ARG A 77 -1.36 16.92 13.78
N SER A 78 -2.25 16.49 12.90
CA SER A 78 -3.00 17.25 11.92
C SER A 78 -3.29 18.70 12.34
N ALA A 79 -2.86 19.65 11.50
CA ALA A 79 -3.41 21.00 11.45
C ALA A 79 -3.72 21.29 9.97
N GLU A 80 -4.96 20.96 9.65
CA GLU A 80 -5.78 21.39 8.53
C GLU A 80 -5.48 22.87 8.19
N ARG A 81 -4.91 23.11 7.00
CA ARG A 81 -4.81 24.45 6.41
C ARG A 81 -5.74 24.50 5.20
N GLU A 82 -6.86 25.18 5.39
CA GLU A 82 -7.76 25.61 4.34
C GLU A 82 -7.04 26.45 3.27
N PRO A 83 -7.48 26.37 2.00
CA PRO A 83 -6.97 27.23 0.95
C PRO A 83 -7.59 28.64 1.05
N LEU A 84 -6.73 29.65 1.21
CA LEU A 84 -7.10 31.06 1.12
C LEU A 84 -7.65 31.38 -0.27
N LEU A 85 -8.99 31.41 -0.38
CA LEU A 85 -9.70 32.04 -1.47
C LEU A 85 -9.44 33.55 -1.43
N ARG A 86 -8.56 34.01 -2.33
CA ARG A 86 -8.31 35.42 -2.61
C ARG A 86 -9.54 36.04 -3.28
N ARG A 87 -10.50 36.45 -2.44
CA ARG A 87 -11.70 37.20 -2.81
C ARG A 87 -11.27 38.56 -3.37
N ARG A 88 -11.31 38.69 -4.70
CA ARG A 88 -11.03 39.92 -5.45
C ARG A 88 -12.15 40.93 -5.15
N SER A 89 -11.91 41.79 -4.17
CA SER A 89 -12.72 42.97 -3.87
C SER A 89 -12.77 43.88 -5.09
N ARG A 90 -13.96 44.01 -5.70
CA ARG A 90 -14.29 45.06 -6.66
C ARG A 90 -14.05 46.42 -6.00
N SER A 91 -12.96 47.08 -6.37
CA SER A 91 -12.77 48.52 -6.14
C SER A 91 -13.80 49.26 -7.00
N ARG A 92 -14.83 49.79 -6.34
CA ARG A 92 -15.69 50.84 -6.90
C ARG A 92 -14.79 52.04 -7.20
N SER A 93 -14.73 52.44 -8.46
CA SER A 93 -14.19 53.75 -8.84
C SER A 93 -14.92 54.87 -8.07
N PRO A 94 -14.20 55.90 -7.59
CA PRO A 94 -14.81 57.05 -6.97
C PRO A 94 -15.66 57.80 -8.00
N ARG A 95 -16.91 58.10 -7.61
CA ARG A 95 -17.81 58.98 -8.33
C ARG A 95 -17.15 60.35 -8.49
N ARG A 96 -16.97 60.76 -9.74
CA ARG A 96 -16.63 62.13 -10.15
C ARG A 96 -17.67 63.09 -9.54
N PRO A 97 -17.28 64.17 -8.85
CA PRO A 97 -18.21 65.18 -8.38
C PRO A 97 -18.87 65.87 -9.58
N ARG A 98 -20.21 65.96 -9.55
CA ARG A 98 -21.01 66.75 -10.49
C ARG A 98 -20.67 68.22 -10.28
N SER A 99 -20.14 68.86 -11.31
CA SER A 99 -20.02 70.32 -11.38
C SER A 99 -21.41 70.96 -11.31
N PRO A 100 -21.54 72.12 -10.64
CA PRO A 100 -22.80 72.85 -10.55
C PRO A 100 -23.20 73.41 -11.91
N GLU A 101 -24.44 73.08 -12.27
CA GLU A 101 -25.19 73.58 -13.41
C GLU A 101 -25.45 75.07 -13.23
N LEU A 102 -24.73 75.90 -13.99
CA LEU A 102 -24.94 77.34 -14.08
C LEU A 102 -26.02 77.61 -15.13
N ALA A 103 -27.03 78.36 -14.70
CA ALA A 103 -28.24 78.71 -15.45
C ALA A 103 -27.93 79.38 -16.81
N PRO A 104 -28.79 79.16 -17.83
CA PRO A 104 -28.63 79.77 -19.14
C PRO A 104 -28.96 81.27 -19.08
N LEU A 105 -27.92 82.10 -19.04
CA LEU A 105 -28.01 83.52 -19.41
C LEU A 105 -28.29 83.60 -20.91
N SER A 106 -29.31 84.37 -21.29
CA SER A 106 -29.86 84.52 -22.64
C SER A 106 -28.78 84.67 -23.72
N GLU A 107 -28.48 83.55 -24.37
CA GLU A 107 -27.35 83.32 -25.28
C GLU A 107 -27.43 84.14 -26.58
N THR A 108 -28.58 84.73 -26.87
CA THR A 108 -28.85 85.47 -28.10
C THR A 108 -28.23 86.87 -28.12
N LYS A 109 -28.11 87.56 -26.98
CA LYS A 109 -27.52 88.92 -26.95
C LYS A 109 -25.98 88.89 -26.96
N THR A 110 -25.36 87.92 -26.29
CA THR A 110 -23.89 87.80 -26.23
C THR A 110 -23.32 87.30 -27.56
N ARG A 111 -23.98 86.33 -28.22
CA ARG A 111 -23.60 85.88 -29.58
C ARG A 111 -23.69 87.02 -30.60
N LEU A 112 -24.67 87.92 -30.46
CA LEU A 112 -24.83 89.05 -31.37
C LEU A 112 -23.74 90.11 -31.17
N ILE A 113 -23.34 90.38 -29.93
CA ILE A 113 -22.21 91.28 -29.64
C ILE A 113 -20.88 90.70 -30.15
N PHE A 114 -20.63 89.40 -29.95
CA PHE A 114 -19.42 88.75 -30.48
C PHE A 114 -19.43 88.67 -32.01
N ALA A 115 -20.59 88.44 -32.64
CA ALA A 115 -20.71 88.46 -34.09
C ALA A 115 -20.46 89.86 -34.66
N VAL A 116 -20.97 90.92 -34.01
CA VAL A 116 -20.74 92.31 -34.41
C VAL A 116 -19.28 92.71 -34.19
N LEU A 117 -18.67 92.36 -33.05
CA LEU A 117 -17.24 92.60 -32.79
C LEU A 117 -16.36 91.83 -33.78
N ALA A 118 -16.67 90.57 -34.10
CA ALA A 118 -15.95 89.81 -35.11
C ALA A 118 -16.09 90.41 -36.51
N LEU A 119 -17.26 90.98 -36.85
CA LEU A 119 -17.49 91.72 -38.08
C LEU A 119 -16.69 93.03 -38.12
N PHE A 120 -16.67 93.80 -37.02
CA PHE A 120 -15.89 95.03 -36.94
C PHE A 120 -14.39 94.76 -36.98
N ILE A 121 -13.91 93.75 -36.24
CA ILE A 121 -12.51 93.31 -36.28
C ILE A 121 -12.17 92.78 -37.67
N GLY A 122 -13.06 92.01 -38.31
CA GLY A 122 -12.90 91.55 -39.69
C GLY A 122 -12.87 92.69 -40.71
N LEU A 123 -13.70 93.74 -40.54
CA LEU A 123 -13.72 94.94 -41.38
C LEU A 123 -12.48 95.81 -41.15
N PHE A 124 -12.04 95.99 -39.90
CA PHE A 124 -10.85 96.77 -39.58
C PHE A 124 -9.57 96.05 -40.05
N LEU A 125 -9.43 94.76 -39.73
CA LEU A 125 -8.29 93.96 -40.19
C LEU A 125 -8.33 93.83 -41.72
N GLY A 126 -9.50 93.57 -42.32
CA GLY A 126 -9.66 93.52 -43.77
C GLY A 126 -9.30 94.84 -44.47
N SER A 127 -9.72 95.98 -43.91
CA SER A 127 -9.40 97.34 -44.37
C SER A 127 -7.90 97.65 -44.24
N THR A 128 -7.30 97.35 -43.09
CA THR A 128 -5.86 97.58 -42.89
C THR A 128 -4.99 96.68 -43.77
N VAL A 129 -5.39 95.42 -43.99
CA VAL A 129 -4.71 94.49 -44.90
C VAL A 129 -4.88 94.92 -46.35
N THR A 130 -6.07 95.35 -46.78
CA THR A 130 -6.27 95.87 -48.15
C THR A 130 -5.46 97.15 -48.39
N TYR A 131 -5.42 98.07 -47.42
CA TYR A 131 -4.66 99.33 -47.55
C TYR A 131 -3.13 99.09 -47.56
N ALA A 132 -2.64 98.13 -46.78
CA ALA A 132 -1.24 97.74 -46.77
C ALA A 132 -0.85 97.01 -48.08
N LEU A 133 -1.72 96.15 -48.61
CA LEU A 133 -1.49 95.42 -49.87
C LEU A 133 -1.58 96.33 -51.12
N SER A 134 -2.30 97.45 -51.05
CA SER A 134 -2.43 98.41 -52.17
C SER A 134 -1.25 99.36 -52.37
N ASN A 135 -0.33 99.48 -51.40
CA ASN A 135 0.87 100.35 -51.49
C ASN A 135 2.18 99.57 -51.64
N LEU A 136 2.11 98.24 -51.78
CA LEU A 136 3.26 97.42 -52.09
C LEU A 136 3.55 97.50 -53.60
N ASP A 137 4.80 97.85 -53.92
CA ASP A 137 5.34 97.85 -55.29
C ASP A 137 4.93 96.56 -56.02
N PRO A 138 4.36 96.62 -57.24
CA PRO A 138 3.96 95.44 -58.02
C PRO A 138 5.06 94.36 -58.11
N ILE A 139 6.34 94.76 -58.09
CA ILE A 139 7.48 93.84 -58.07
C ILE A 139 7.52 93.00 -56.77
N VAL A 140 7.24 93.62 -55.63
CA VAL A 140 7.21 92.93 -54.32
C VAL A 140 6.01 91.99 -54.24
N ARG A 141 4.86 92.38 -54.80
CA ARG A 141 3.66 91.54 -54.85
C ARG A 141 3.84 90.28 -55.69
N ASP A 142 4.50 90.39 -56.84
CA ASP A 142 4.76 89.23 -57.70
C ASP A 142 5.85 88.32 -57.09
N HIS A 143 6.82 88.87 -56.36
CA HIS A 143 7.78 88.06 -55.58
C HIS A 143 7.09 87.29 -54.44
N ILE A 144 6.16 87.92 -53.72
CA ILE A 144 5.35 87.24 -52.68
C ILE A 144 4.47 86.16 -53.31
N ARG A 145 3.84 86.41 -54.46
CA ARG A 145 3.01 85.42 -55.16
C ARG A 145 3.86 84.23 -55.64
N ALA A 146 5.01 84.47 -56.24
CA ALA A 146 5.92 83.41 -56.68
C ALA A 146 6.44 82.58 -55.48
N LYS A 147 6.77 83.22 -54.36
CA LYS A 147 7.16 82.52 -53.13
C LYS A 147 6.01 81.70 -52.56
N TRP A 148 4.79 82.25 -52.52
CA TRP A 148 3.59 81.56 -52.06
C TRP A 148 3.22 80.38 -52.96
N GLU A 149 3.36 80.50 -54.28
CA GLU A 149 3.17 79.39 -55.22
C GLU A 149 4.21 78.27 -55.01
N SER A 150 5.47 78.62 -54.72
CA SER A 150 6.50 77.65 -54.35
C SER A 150 6.18 76.95 -53.03
N GLU A 151 5.70 77.68 -52.02
CA GLU A 151 5.28 77.12 -50.72
C GLU A 151 4.03 76.23 -50.86
N ILE A 152 3.04 76.64 -51.66
CA ILE A 152 1.87 75.81 -51.99
C ILE A 152 2.33 74.51 -52.66
N LYS A 153 3.24 74.61 -53.63
CA LYS A 153 3.75 73.43 -54.33
C LYS A 153 4.46 72.49 -53.35
N GLN A 154 5.33 73.02 -52.50
CA GLN A 154 6.01 72.24 -51.46
C GLN A 154 5.00 71.60 -50.49
N HIS A 155 3.96 72.32 -50.08
CA HIS A 155 2.90 71.78 -49.24
C HIS A 155 2.10 70.66 -49.92
N ASN A 156 1.79 70.81 -51.21
CA ASN A 156 1.11 69.78 -51.99
C ASN A 156 1.99 68.53 -52.15
N ASP A 157 3.29 68.71 -52.40
CA ASP A 157 4.25 67.61 -52.49
C ASP A 157 4.35 66.84 -51.16
N ILE A 158 4.45 67.55 -50.03
CA ILE A 158 4.41 66.95 -48.68
C ILE A 158 3.07 66.24 -48.43
N ARG A 159 1.95 66.81 -48.88
CA ARG A 159 0.63 66.20 -48.71
C ARG A 159 0.51 64.89 -49.49
N LEU A 160 1.01 64.85 -50.72
CA LEU A 160 1.05 63.65 -51.54
C LEU A 160 1.96 62.58 -50.91
N GLU A 161 3.13 62.97 -50.41
CA GLU A 161 4.03 62.06 -49.70
C GLU A 161 3.37 61.48 -48.44
N TRP A 162 2.65 62.33 -47.69
CA TRP A 162 1.89 61.92 -46.52
C TRP A 162 0.72 60.99 -46.86
N GLU A 163 -0.04 61.26 -47.94
CA GLU A 163 -1.11 60.38 -48.44
C GLU A 163 -0.54 58.98 -48.77
N VAL A 164 0.61 58.91 -49.46
CA VAL A 164 1.30 57.64 -49.76
C VAL A 164 1.77 56.92 -48.48
N GLU A 165 2.28 57.64 -47.49
CA GLU A 165 2.70 57.05 -46.21
C GLU A 165 1.51 56.50 -45.42
N VAL A 166 0.39 57.22 -45.42
CA VAL A 166 -0.87 56.78 -44.78
C VAL A 166 -1.39 55.51 -45.46
N ASP A 167 -1.38 55.45 -46.79
CA ASP A 167 -1.79 54.25 -47.53
C ASP A 167 -0.90 53.05 -47.18
N LYS A 168 0.42 53.23 -47.16
CA LYS A 168 1.35 52.17 -46.73
C LYS A 168 1.09 51.69 -45.29
N ARG A 169 0.78 52.60 -44.37
CA ARG A 169 0.44 52.22 -42.99
C ARG A 169 -0.89 51.48 -42.92
N ASN A 170 -1.86 51.86 -43.75
CA ASN A 170 -3.14 51.16 -43.83
C ASN A 170 -2.97 49.74 -44.38
N ASP A 171 -2.14 49.56 -45.41
CA ASP A 171 -1.81 48.24 -45.95
C ASP A 171 -1.17 47.34 -44.89
N ILE A 172 -0.18 47.84 -44.16
CA ILE A 172 0.46 47.11 -43.05
C ILE A 172 -0.56 46.76 -41.95
N ARG A 173 -1.51 47.66 -41.67
CA ARG A 173 -2.57 47.38 -40.68
C ARG A 173 -3.51 46.29 -41.15
N LEU A 174 -3.89 46.29 -42.43
CA LEU A 174 -4.74 45.25 -43.02
C LEU A 174 -4.03 43.89 -42.99
N ASP A 175 -2.75 43.84 -43.36
CA ASP A 175 -1.93 42.63 -43.29
C ASP A 175 -1.84 42.08 -41.86
N TRP A 176 -1.58 42.97 -40.89
CA TRP A 176 -1.56 42.60 -39.47
C TRP A 176 -2.93 42.11 -38.96
N GLU A 177 -4.04 42.70 -39.41
CA GLU A 177 -5.39 42.25 -39.08
C GLU A 177 -5.65 40.82 -39.62
N VAL A 178 -5.17 40.51 -40.83
CA VAL A 178 -5.24 39.15 -41.39
C VAL A 178 -4.43 38.17 -40.55
N ASP A 179 -3.17 38.47 -40.26
CA ASP A 179 -2.29 37.63 -39.44
C ASP A 179 -2.86 37.36 -38.04
N VAL A 180 -3.42 38.40 -37.40
CA VAL A 180 -4.05 38.28 -36.09
C VAL A 180 -5.28 37.38 -36.15
N ASN A 181 -6.09 37.49 -37.20
CA ASN A 181 -7.25 36.63 -37.40
C ASN A 181 -6.84 35.18 -37.64
N GLU A 182 -5.85 34.92 -38.49
CA GLU A 182 -5.33 33.57 -38.73
C GLU A 182 -4.78 32.93 -37.45
N HIS A 183 -4.05 33.70 -36.64
CA HIS A 183 -3.51 33.22 -35.37
C HIS A 183 -4.62 32.94 -34.34
N ASN A 184 -5.67 33.76 -34.31
CA ASN A 184 -6.83 33.54 -33.44
C ASN A 184 -7.57 32.26 -33.85
N ASP A 185 -7.77 32.04 -35.16
CA ASP A 185 -8.38 30.81 -35.69
C ASP A 185 -7.55 29.57 -35.37
N LEU A 186 -6.22 29.66 -35.47
CA LEU A 186 -5.32 28.59 -35.06
C LEU A 186 -5.42 28.30 -33.56
N ARG A 187 -5.47 29.35 -32.72
CA ARG A 187 -5.66 29.20 -31.26
C ARG A 187 -6.99 28.56 -30.92
N GLN A 188 -8.06 28.92 -31.62
CA GLN A 188 -9.37 28.33 -31.42
C GLN A 188 -9.37 26.84 -31.78
N ARG A 189 -8.83 26.47 -32.95
CA ARG A 189 -8.69 25.05 -33.35
C ARG A 189 -7.88 24.24 -32.34
N MET A 190 -6.75 24.78 -31.88
CA MET A 190 -5.93 24.13 -30.84
C MET A 190 -6.67 24.00 -29.50
N ALA A 191 -7.52 24.97 -29.15
CA ALA A 191 -8.33 24.91 -27.93
C ALA A 191 -9.44 23.85 -28.04
N GLU A 192 -10.10 23.76 -29.19
CA GLU A 192 -11.11 22.75 -29.49
C GLU A 192 -10.49 21.34 -29.47
N GLU A 193 -9.34 21.15 -30.13
CA GLU A 193 -8.62 19.88 -30.13
C GLU A 193 -8.21 19.47 -28.71
N ARG A 194 -7.66 20.39 -27.91
CA ARG A 194 -7.33 20.13 -26.50
C ARG A 194 -8.55 19.76 -25.67
N SER A 195 -9.71 20.38 -25.96
CA SER A 195 -10.97 20.06 -25.30
C SER A 195 -11.43 18.64 -25.64
N GLN A 196 -11.32 18.23 -26.90
CA GLN A 196 -11.62 16.86 -27.35
C GLN A 196 -10.70 15.84 -26.69
N TRP A 197 -9.38 16.07 -26.71
CA TRP A 197 -8.41 15.22 -26.01
C TRP A 197 -8.65 15.17 -24.50
N ALA A 198 -9.16 16.25 -23.89
CA ALA A 198 -9.49 16.27 -22.47
C ALA A 198 -10.80 15.51 -22.16
N SER A 199 -11.79 15.52 -23.05
CA SER A 199 -12.97 14.66 -22.91
C SER A 199 -12.64 13.20 -23.12
N GLU A 200 -11.82 12.88 -24.12
CA GLU A 200 -11.45 11.51 -24.43
C GLU A 200 -10.64 10.89 -23.29
N ARG A 201 -9.64 11.62 -22.75
CA ARG A 201 -8.88 11.18 -21.57
C ARG A 201 -9.77 10.92 -20.37
N ARG A 202 -10.79 11.74 -20.12
CA ARG A 202 -11.73 11.52 -19.02
C ARG A 202 -12.56 10.24 -19.24
N ALA A 203 -13.02 10.00 -20.46
CA ALA A 203 -13.74 8.77 -20.81
C ALA A 203 -12.85 7.53 -20.62
N TRP A 204 -11.60 7.58 -21.09
CA TRP A 204 -10.62 6.51 -20.87
C TRP A 204 -10.31 6.28 -19.39
N GLU A 205 -10.18 7.34 -18.60
CA GLU A 205 -9.96 7.23 -17.15
C GLU A 205 -11.15 6.58 -16.44
N GLU A 206 -12.38 6.92 -16.83
CA GLU A 206 -13.59 6.33 -16.28
C GLU A 206 -13.68 4.83 -16.58
N VAL A 207 -13.42 4.43 -17.82
CA VAL A 207 -13.36 3.01 -18.24
C VAL A 207 -12.31 2.25 -17.42
N ARG A 208 -11.09 2.78 -17.33
CA ARG A 208 -9.98 2.14 -16.59
C ARG A 208 -10.28 2.03 -15.09
N LEU A 209 -10.97 3.02 -14.51
CA LEU A 209 -11.40 2.98 -13.12
C LEU A 209 -12.50 1.92 -12.92
N GLY A 210 -13.42 1.78 -13.88
CA GLY A 210 -14.43 0.72 -13.91
C GLY A 210 -13.78 -0.67 -13.89
N GLU A 211 -12.87 -0.94 -14.84
CA GLU A 211 -12.14 -2.21 -14.93
C GLU A 211 -11.36 -2.52 -13.65
N ARG A 212 -10.67 -1.52 -13.08
CA ARG A 212 -9.93 -1.71 -11.82
C ARG A 212 -10.85 -2.03 -10.65
N LYS A 213 -12.04 -1.42 -10.60
CA LYS A 213 -13.04 -1.67 -9.55
C LYS A 213 -13.60 -3.08 -9.68
N GLU A 214 -13.95 -3.50 -10.90
CA GLU A 214 -14.45 -4.84 -11.18
C GLU A 214 -13.41 -5.91 -10.84
N ALA A 215 -12.15 -5.75 -11.27
CA ALA A 215 -11.06 -6.68 -10.94
C ALA A 215 -10.81 -6.78 -9.42
N LEU A 216 -10.96 -5.69 -8.67
CA LEU A 216 -10.84 -5.71 -7.21
C LEU A 216 -12.02 -6.45 -6.57
N GLU A 217 -13.23 -6.26 -7.08
CA GLU A 217 -14.42 -6.95 -6.60
C GLU A 217 -14.36 -8.46 -6.90
N GLU A 218 -13.92 -8.84 -8.11
CA GLU A 218 -13.68 -10.24 -8.47
C GLU A 218 -12.65 -10.89 -7.54
N ARG A 219 -11.54 -10.20 -7.26
CA ARG A 219 -10.53 -10.69 -6.32
C ARG A 219 -11.07 -10.84 -4.89
N ARG A 220 -11.99 -9.97 -4.46
CA ARG A 220 -12.67 -10.09 -3.16
C ARG A 220 -13.55 -11.35 -3.13
N ARG A 221 -14.40 -11.54 -4.15
CA ARG A 221 -15.27 -12.72 -4.26
C ARG A 221 -14.46 -14.02 -4.34
N ALA A 222 -13.34 -14.02 -5.06
CA ALA A 222 -12.44 -15.16 -5.15
C ALA A 222 -11.82 -15.52 -3.79
N ARG A 223 -11.44 -14.52 -2.99
CA ARG A 223 -10.92 -14.73 -1.63
C ARG A 223 -12.00 -15.26 -0.69
N GLU A 224 -13.18 -14.64 -0.68
CA GLU A 224 -14.32 -15.09 0.15
C GLU A 224 -14.67 -16.54 -0.17
N LYS A 225 -14.70 -16.92 -1.45
CA LYS A 225 -14.92 -18.31 -1.86
C LYS A 225 -13.80 -19.25 -1.39
N GLN A 226 -12.54 -18.83 -1.46
CA GLN A 226 -11.42 -19.63 -0.95
C GLN A 226 -11.50 -19.82 0.57
N GLU A 227 -11.87 -18.78 1.31
CA GLU A 227 -12.06 -18.82 2.76
C GLU A 227 -13.23 -19.76 3.14
N GLU A 228 -14.38 -19.65 2.46
CA GLU A 228 -15.52 -20.55 2.66
C GLU A 228 -15.17 -22.02 2.35
N GLU A 229 -14.43 -22.26 1.26
CA GLU A 229 -13.94 -23.61 0.92
C GLU A 229 -12.91 -24.12 1.93
N GLU A 230 -12.09 -23.25 2.52
CA GLU A 230 -11.17 -23.62 3.61
C GLU A 230 -11.93 -23.92 4.90
N GLU A 231 -12.94 -23.14 5.26
CA GLU A 231 -13.79 -23.37 6.44
C GLU A 231 -14.54 -24.69 6.33
N LYS A 232 -15.20 -24.96 5.20
CA LYS A 232 -15.84 -26.27 4.95
C LYS A 232 -14.86 -27.43 5.07
N ARG A 233 -13.64 -27.25 4.55
CA ARG A 233 -12.57 -28.26 4.69
C ARG A 233 -12.09 -28.41 6.13
N ARG A 234 -12.15 -27.37 6.96
CA ARG A 234 -11.82 -27.43 8.40
C ARG A 234 -12.91 -28.11 9.21
N GLU A 235 -14.18 -27.92 8.85
CA GLU A 235 -15.32 -28.58 9.51
C GLU A 235 -15.26 -30.12 9.42
N ASP A 236 -14.69 -30.65 8.34
CA ASP A 236 -14.47 -32.10 8.18
C ASP A 236 -13.32 -32.64 9.05
N ILE A 237 -12.42 -31.79 9.55
CA ILE A 237 -11.27 -32.19 10.37
C ILE A 237 -11.70 -32.28 11.83
N HIS A 238 -11.76 -33.52 12.33
CA HIS A 238 -12.08 -33.81 13.72
C HIS A 238 -11.16 -34.89 14.26
N TRP A 239 -11.05 -34.98 15.58
CA TRP A 239 -10.42 -36.11 16.25
C TRP A 239 -11.37 -37.30 16.24
N LEU A 240 -10.84 -38.48 15.93
CA LEU A 240 -11.61 -39.72 15.95
C LEU A 240 -11.71 -40.23 17.40
N GLU A 241 -11.16 -41.41 17.68
CA GLU A 241 -11.20 -42.02 18.99
C GLU A 241 -10.12 -41.43 19.91
N LEU A 242 -10.54 -40.85 21.04
CA LEU A 242 -9.64 -40.43 22.10
C LEU A 242 -9.31 -41.64 22.99
N VAL A 243 -8.09 -42.14 22.85
CA VAL A 243 -7.55 -43.27 23.59
C VAL A 243 -6.72 -42.78 24.76
N ARG A 244 -7.09 -43.20 25.97
CA ARG A 244 -6.34 -42.95 27.19
C ARG A 244 -5.17 -43.94 27.30
N ALA A 245 -3.95 -43.45 27.59
CA ALA A 245 -2.84 -44.34 27.89
C ALA A 245 -3.11 -45.16 29.17
N PRO A 246 -2.77 -46.45 29.19
CA PRO A 246 -3.03 -47.31 30.35
C PRO A 246 -2.24 -46.90 31.60
N HIS A 247 -1.10 -46.23 31.41
CA HIS A 247 -0.15 -45.87 32.47
C HIS A 247 -0.05 -44.35 32.60
N CYS A 248 0.34 -43.91 33.78
CA CYS A 248 0.59 -42.52 34.08
C CYS A 248 2.05 -42.16 33.80
N THR A 249 2.29 -40.99 33.21
CA THR A 249 3.63 -40.56 32.81
C THR A 249 4.39 -39.90 33.97
N LYS A 250 3.68 -39.14 34.82
CA LYS A 250 4.24 -38.48 36.02
C LYS A 250 3.09 -38.13 36.99
N TYR A 251 3.41 -37.53 38.14
CA TYR A 251 2.41 -37.17 39.14
C TYR A 251 1.25 -36.36 38.53
N GLY A 252 0.04 -36.86 38.74
CA GLY A 252 -1.20 -36.26 38.27
C GLY A 252 -1.31 -36.15 36.74
N THR A 253 -0.42 -36.77 35.96
CA THR A 253 -0.37 -36.61 34.50
C THR A 253 -0.52 -37.93 33.75
N ARG A 254 -1.43 -37.93 32.77
CA ARG A 254 -1.64 -39.05 31.85
C ARG A 254 -1.57 -38.61 30.39
N GLU A 255 -1.03 -39.49 29.56
CA GLU A 255 -0.98 -39.28 28.12
C GLU A 255 -2.31 -39.74 27.47
N TYR A 256 -2.79 -38.97 26.50
CA TYR A 256 -3.93 -39.31 25.66
C TYR A 256 -3.52 -39.22 24.20
N HIS A 257 -4.10 -40.07 23.37
CA HIS A 257 -3.84 -40.13 21.95
C HIS A 257 -5.15 -40.10 21.17
N ALA A 258 -5.16 -39.45 20.03
CA ALA A 258 -6.28 -39.52 19.11
C ALA A 258 -5.78 -39.42 17.68
N LYS A 259 -6.36 -40.21 16.80
CA LYS A 259 -6.11 -40.14 15.38
C LYS A 259 -6.86 -38.94 14.79
N LEU A 260 -6.17 -38.13 14.02
CA LEU A 260 -6.80 -37.07 13.25
C LEU A 260 -7.63 -37.70 12.13
N GLY A 261 -8.85 -37.23 11.95
CA GLY A 261 -9.78 -37.68 10.92
C GLY A 261 -9.23 -37.49 9.50
N PRO A 262 -10.00 -37.91 8.47
CA PRO A 262 -9.59 -37.77 7.08
C PRO A 262 -9.28 -36.31 6.74
N VAL A 263 -8.00 -36.02 6.51
CA VAL A 263 -7.57 -34.70 6.04
C VAL A 263 -7.59 -34.69 4.52
N SER A 264 -8.30 -33.73 3.92
CA SER A 264 -8.39 -33.61 2.46
C SER A 264 -7.00 -33.49 1.81
N TRP A 265 -6.87 -34.01 0.59
CA TRP A 265 -5.61 -33.94 -0.16
C TRP A 265 -5.14 -32.49 -0.33
N GLY A 266 -3.85 -32.23 -0.08
CA GLY A 266 -3.24 -30.90 -0.21
C GLY A 266 -3.28 -30.04 1.04
N PHE A 267 -3.93 -30.48 2.12
CA PHE A 267 -3.86 -29.79 3.41
C PHE A 267 -2.61 -30.23 4.19
N ASP A 268 -2.02 -29.29 4.94
CA ASP A 268 -0.91 -29.60 5.83
C ASP A 268 -1.45 -30.31 7.09
N LYS A 269 -1.31 -31.64 7.10
CA LYS A 269 -1.75 -32.49 8.22
C LYS A 269 -1.14 -32.04 9.55
N LEU A 270 0.12 -31.63 9.56
CA LEU A 270 0.82 -31.21 10.77
C LEU A 270 0.22 -29.92 11.34
N LYS A 271 -0.09 -28.98 10.45
CA LYS A 271 -0.81 -27.76 10.83
C LYS A 271 -2.20 -28.10 11.40
N ALA A 272 -2.96 -28.95 10.71
CA ALA A 272 -4.27 -29.41 11.18
C ALA A 272 -4.19 -30.02 12.59
N CYS A 273 -3.25 -30.93 12.82
CA CYS A 273 -3.04 -31.55 14.13
C CYS A 273 -2.78 -30.51 15.23
N ARG A 274 -1.90 -29.53 14.98
CA ARG A 274 -1.56 -28.50 15.99
C ARG A 274 -2.69 -27.52 16.29
N GLU A 275 -3.57 -27.29 15.33
CA GLU A 275 -4.64 -26.29 15.45
C GLU A 275 -5.96 -26.88 15.96
N THR A 276 -6.21 -28.17 15.72
CA THR A 276 -7.47 -28.84 16.10
C THR A 276 -7.50 -29.13 17.60
N GLU A 277 -8.50 -28.60 18.30
CA GLU A 277 -8.69 -28.80 19.74
C GLU A 277 -9.60 -30.01 20.02
N ILE A 278 -9.45 -30.61 21.20
CA ILE A 278 -10.35 -31.66 21.70
C ILE A 278 -10.73 -31.37 23.14
N GLU A 279 -11.93 -31.80 23.54
CA GLU A 279 -12.39 -31.73 24.92
C GLU A 279 -11.87 -32.94 25.72
N ILE A 280 -11.06 -32.70 26.76
CA ILE A 280 -10.65 -33.73 27.72
C ILE A 280 -11.04 -33.25 29.12
N HIS A 281 -11.85 -34.05 29.82
CA HIS A 281 -12.40 -33.73 31.15
C HIS A 281 -13.05 -32.32 31.22
N GLY A 282 -13.82 -31.93 30.19
CA GLY A 282 -14.51 -30.64 30.19
C GLY A 282 -13.65 -29.44 29.78
N ARG A 283 -12.40 -29.64 29.32
CA ARG A 283 -11.50 -28.56 28.87
C ARG A 283 -11.08 -28.77 27.42
N MET A 284 -11.23 -27.73 26.60
CA MET A 284 -10.72 -27.71 25.22
C MET A 284 -9.20 -27.52 25.23
N MET A 285 -8.47 -28.44 24.59
CA MET A 285 -7.01 -28.38 24.52
C MET A 285 -6.46 -28.78 23.16
N LYS A 286 -5.38 -28.12 22.76
CA LYS A 286 -4.54 -28.51 21.63
C LYS A 286 -3.59 -29.65 22.03
N PRO A 287 -3.19 -30.52 21.08
CA PRO A 287 -2.23 -31.57 21.39
C PRO A 287 -0.89 -30.97 21.80
N SER A 288 -0.25 -31.60 22.78
CA SER A 288 1.11 -31.26 23.23
C SER A 288 2.14 -31.57 22.15
N ARG A 289 1.93 -32.64 21.37
CA ARG A 289 2.74 -33.00 20.19
C ARG A 289 1.91 -33.72 19.13
N CYS A 290 2.43 -33.74 17.91
CA CYS A 290 1.83 -34.39 16.76
C CYS A 290 2.81 -35.44 16.21
N GLU A 291 2.31 -36.64 15.96
CA GLU A 291 3.10 -37.77 15.50
C GLU A 291 2.55 -38.26 14.15
N ASP A 292 3.40 -38.35 13.13
CA ASP A 292 3.04 -38.95 11.83
C ASP A 292 3.41 -40.44 11.88
N MET A 293 2.39 -41.28 12.01
CA MET A 293 2.55 -42.73 12.08
C MET A 293 2.64 -43.38 10.68
N GLY A 294 2.80 -42.57 9.64
CA GLY A 294 2.97 -43.00 8.25
C GLY A 294 1.67 -43.05 7.45
N MET A 295 1.81 -43.49 6.20
CA MET A 295 0.77 -43.35 5.16
C MET A 295 -0.59 -43.96 5.54
N TRP A 296 -0.60 -45.11 6.22
CA TRP A 296 -1.82 -45.84 6.57
C TRP A 296 -2.39 -45.45 7.95
N SER A 297 -1.50 -45.12 8.88
CA SER A 297 -1.87 -44.80 10.26
C SER A 297 -2.29 -43.35 10.43
N GLY A 298 -1.84 -42.47 9.53
CA GLY A 298 -2.17 -41.04 9.54
C GLY A 298 -1.48 -40.28 10.66
N MET A 299 -2.00 -39.09 10.95
CA MET A 299 -1.47 -38.21 11.98
C MET A 299 -2.20 -38.39 13.30
N TRP A 300 -1.43 -38.38 14.39
CA TRP A 300 -1.92 -38.54 15.75
C TRP A 300 -1.61 -37.29 16.57
N GLY A 301 -2.58 -36.85 17.35
CA GLY A 301 -2.39 -35.88 18.42
C GLY A 301 -2.06 -36.61 19.72
N VAL A 302 -1.19 -36.02 20.52
CA VAL A 302 -0.83 -36.51 21.85
C VAL A 302 -1.02 -35.39 22.86
N TRP A 303 -1.77 -35.64 23.93
CA TRP A 303 -2.03 -34.68 25.01
C TRP A 303 -1.45 -35.19 26.32
N MET A 304 -0.65 -34.35 27.00
CA MET A 304 -0.21 -34.57 28.36
C MET A 304 -1.18 -33.88 29.31
N VAL A 305 -2.10 -34.64 29.90
CA VAL A 305 -3.20 -34.11 30.73
C VAL A 305 -2.80 -34.21 32.19
N ASP A 306 -2.62 -33.07 32.86
CA ASP A 306 -2.14 -32.96 34.25
C ASP A 306 -3.23 -32.56 35.28
N PHE A 307 -4.50 -32.58 34.86
CA PHE A 307 -5.65 -32.26 35.68
C PHE A 307 -6.68 -33.39 35.66
N ASP A 308 -7.44 -33.50 36.75
CA ASP A 308 -8.53 -34.48 36.92
C ASP A 308 -8.12 -35.96 36.68
N GLU A 309 -6.82 -36.24 36.68
CA GLU A 309 -6.22 -37.58 36.66
C GLU A 309 -5.99 -38.12 38.07
N GLY A 310 -7.07 -38.32 38.83
CA GLY A 310 -7.01 -38.80 40.22
C GLY A 310 -6.24 -40.12 40.38
N ALA A 311 -6.31 -41.01 39.37
CA ALA A 311 -5.58 -42.28 39.37
C ALA A 311 -4.05 -42.11 39.25
N CYS A 312 -3.57 -40.99 38.71
CA CYS A 312 -2.14 -40.70 38.57
C CYS A 312 -1.55 -39.94 39.77
N ARG A 313 -2.32 -39.79 40.86
CA ARG A 313 -1.86 -39.12 42.07
C ARG A 313 -1.28 -40.13 43.05
N THR A 314 0.02 -40.31 42.97
CA THR A 314 0.84 -40.93 44.01
C THR A 314 0.92 -40.03 45.24
N PHE A 315 1.30 -40.59 46.39
CA PHE A 315 1.56 -39.79 47.59
C PHE A 315 2.65 -40.43 48.42
N TRP A 316 3.29 -39.65 49.28
CA TRP A 316 4.30 -40.15 50.19
C TRP A 316 3.66 -40.68 51.48
N GLY A 317 4.10 -41.86 51.91
CA GLY A 317 3.77 -42.38 53.23
C GLY A 317 4.52 -41.65 54.35
N ASP A 318 4.54 -42.26 55.52
CA ASP A 318 5.29 -41.72 56.66
C ASP A 318 6.78 -41.60 56.34
N PHE A 319 7.36 -40.46 56.70
CA PHE A 319 8.80 -40.26 56.57
C PHE A 319 9.56 -40.88 57.73
N LYS A 320 10.81 -41.27 57.46
CA LYS A 320 11.79 -41.70 58.45
C LYS A 320 12.96 -40.74 58.45
N ASP A 321 13.25 -40.17 59.61
CA ASP A 321 14.45 -39.38 59.86
C ASP A 321 15.65 -40.32 60.01
N LYS A 322 16.67 -40.15 59.16
CA LYS A 322 17.92 -40.91 59.20
C LYS A 322 19.04 -40.18 59.93
N GLY A 323 18.75 -39.00 60.48
CA GLY A 323 19.70 -38.13 61.14
C GLY A 323 20.51 -37.28 60.16
N CYS A 324 21.64 -36.77 60.62
CA CYS A 324 22.50 -35.91 59.82
C CYS A 324 23.24 -36.71 58.73
N THR A 325 23.31 -36.18 57.51
CA THR A 325 24.00 -36.85 56.38
C THR A 325 25.48 -37.08 56.68
N ALA A 326 26.13 -36.15 57.40
CA ALA A 326 27.45 -36.28 57.98
C ALA A 326 27.61 -35.33 59.17
N PRO A 327 28.55 -35.56 60.11
CA PRO A 327 28.85 -34.61 61.18
C PRO A 327 29.27 -33.24 60.61
N GLY A 328 28.58 -32.16 61.01
CA GLY A 328 28.85 -30.79 60.55
C GLY A 328 28.36 -30.47 59.13
N SER A 329 27.52 -31.31 58.52
CA SER A 329 26.99 -31.06 57.17
C SER A 329 25.95 -29.93 57.13
N GLY A 330 25.31 -29.65 58.26
CA GLY A 330 24.11 -28.81 58.32
C GLY A 330 22.90 -29.40 57.59
N LEU A 331 22.95 -30.69 57.20
CA LEU A 331 21.92 -31.38 56.42
C LEU A 331 21.43 -32.63 57.15
N ARG A 332 20.12 -32.79 57.23
CA ARG A 332 19.41 -33.95 57.76
C ARG A 332 18.76 -34.73 56.63
N HIS A 333 18.98 -36.04 56.63
CA HIS A 333 18.51 -36.95 55.60
C HIS A 333 17.18 -37.59 55.99
N ILE A 334 16.18 -37.49 55.11
CA ILE A 334 14.83 -38.00 55.32
C ILE A 334 14.44 -38.88 54.14
N GLU A 335 13.81 -40.02 54.41
CA GLU A 335 13.26 -40.92 53.40
C GLU A 335 11.76 -41.12 53.59
N ALA A 336 11.01 -41.29 52.50
CA ALA A 336 9.60 -41.66 52.54
C ALA A 336 9.27 -42.66 51.42
N ASN A 337 8.32 -43.56 51.67
CA ASN A 337 7.89 -44.55 50.68
C ASN A 337 6.79 -43.98 49.79
N LEU A 338 6.93 -44.13 48.47
CA LEU A 338 5.93 -43.73 47.49
C LEU A 338 4.76 -44.73 47.48
N LYS A 339 3.55 -44.22 47.61
CA LYS A 339 2.30 -44.99 47.65
C LYS A 339 1.42 -44.68 46.44
N ASN A 340 0.47 -45.59 46.17
CA ASN A 340 -0.50 -45.49 45.09
C ASN A 340 0.14 -45.37 43.69
N HIS A 341 1.27 -46.07 43.50
CA HIS A 341 1.96 -46.18 42.22
C HIS A 341 1.60 -47.52 41.56
N ASP A 342 1.20 -47.50 40.29
CA ASP A 342 1.01 -48.72 39.51
C ASP A 342 2.37 -49.29 39.08
N ALA A 343 2.54 -50.62 39.12
CA ALA A 343 3.80 -51.26 38.77
C ALA A 343 4.22 -51.05 37.30
N ALA A 344 3.27 -50.69 36.43
CA ALA A 344 3.53 -50.39 35.02
C ALA A 344 3.82 -48.89 34.76
N ASP A 345 3.60 -48.01 35.73
CA ASP A 345 3.95 -46.60 35.60
C ASP A 345 5.47 -46.39 35.66
N GLU A 346 5.95 -45.28 35.11
CA GLU A 346 7.37 -44.92 35.21
C GLU A 346 7.70 -44.42 36.62
N TRP A 347 8.16 -45.33 37.48
CA TRP A 347 8.42 -45.04 38.90
C TRP A 347 9.38 -43.86 39.13
N THR A 348 10.36 -43.66 38.24
CA THR A 348 11.34 -42.57 38.34
C THR A 348 10.65 -41.21 38.17
N ALA A 349 9.81 -41.08 37.15
CA ALA A 349 9.03 -39.87 36.89
C ALA A 349 8.05 -39.59 38.04
N MET A 350 7.37 -40.63 38.54
CA MET A 350 6.48 -40.50 39.70
C MET A 350 7.23 -40.02 40.94
N CYS A 351 8.32 -40.68 41.31
CA CYS A 351 9.11 -40.32 42.49
C CYS A 351 9.66 -38.88 42.43
N THR A 352 10.10 -38.43 41.25
CA THR A 352 10.68 -37.09 41.09
C THR A 352 9.64 -35.97 40.93
N THR A 353 8.36 -36.28 40.75
CA THR A 353 7.31 -35.28 40.52
C THR A 353 6.16 -35.34 41.53
N THR A 354 6.17 -36.29 42.45
CA THR A 354 5.16 -36.39 43.51
C THR A 354 5.46 -35.34 44.58
N PRO A 355 4.60 -34.34 44.79
CA PRO A 355 4.85 -33.31 45.77
C PRO A 355 4.81 -33.88 47.18
N TYR A 356 5.59 -33.28 48.08
CA TYR A 356 5.59 -33.62 49.49
C TYR A 356 5.61 -32.37 50.38
N ASP A 357 4.65 -32.32 51.30
CA ASP A 357 4.55 -31.27 52.31
C ASP A 357 4.85 -31.87 53.68
N PHE A 358 5.96 -31.46 54.31
CA PHE A 358 6.27 -31.88 55.67
C PHE A 358 7.08 -30.84 56.42
N ASN A 359 6.82 -30.70 57.73
CA ASN A 359 7.44 -29.68 58.60
C ASN A 359 7.31 -28.24 58.07
N GLY A 360 6.24 -27.92 57.34
CA GLY A 360 6.02 -26.61 56.74
C GLY A 360 6.90 -26.31 55.52
N LEU A 361 7.58 -27.31 54.97
CA LEU A 361 8.35 -27.24 53.74
C LEU A 361 7.57 -27.94 52.62
N HIS A 362 7.54 -27.32 51.44
CA HIS A 362 6.96 -27.88 50.22
C HIS A 362 8.07 -28.32 49.27
N PHE A 363 7.93 -29.51 48.71
CA PHE A 363 8.81 -30.05 47.68
C PHE A 363 7.97 -30.49 46.48
N ASP A 364 8.35 -30.12 45.26
CA ASP A 364 7.69 -30.57 44.03
C ASP A 364 7.93 -32.06 43.74
N GLY A 365 8.90 -32.67 44.43
CA GLY A 365 9.35 -34.05 44.20
C GLY A 365 10.47 -34.47 45.15
N ALA A 366 10.84 -35.76 45.10
CA ALA A 366 12.03 -36.25 45.80
C ALA A 366 13.33 -35.73 45.16
N MET A 367 14.34 -35.42 45.98
CA MET A 367 15.66 -34.99 45.47
C MET A 367 16.45 -36.15 44.86
N SER A 368 16.22 -37.36 45.37
CA SER A 368 16.71 -38.60 44.78
C SER A 368 15.73 -39.73 45.06
N CYS A 369 15.85 -40.81 44.29
CA CYS A 369 14.89 -41.91 44.27
C CYS A 369 15.60 -43.25 44.25
N ALA A 370 15.05 -44.25 44.93
CA ALA A 370 15.51 -45.64 44.85
C ALA A 370 14.34 -46.61 44.81
N ASN A 371 14.43 -47.60 43.92
CA ASN A 371 13.48 -48.71 43.85
C ASN A 371 14.07 -49.94 44.56
N TRP A 372 13.48 -50.31 45.69
CA TRP A 372 13.94 -51.42 46.54
C TRP A 372 13.17 -52.73 46.23
N GLY A 373 12.60 -52.85 45.02
CA GLY A 373 11.85 -54.02 44.57
C GLY A 373 10.61 -54.26 45.43
N LYS A 374 10.61 -55.35 46.21
CA LYS A 374 9.47 -55.74 47.07
C LYS A 374 9.13 -54.71 48.15
N HIS A 375 10.07 -53.84 48.51
CA HIS A 375 9.84 -52.78 49.50
C HIS A 375 9.25 -51.50 48.89
N GLY A 376 9.13 -51.43 47.56
CA GLY A 376 8.60 -50.28 46.83
C GLY A 376 9.64 -49.22 46.52
N ILE A 377 9.16 -48.04 46.14
CA ILE A 377 9.96 -46.89 45.74
C ILE A 377 10.08 -45.93 46.92
N PHE A 378 11.28 -45.40 47.13
CA PHE A 378 11.58 -44.44 48.18
C PHE A 378 12.12 -43.16 47.55
N GLY A 379 11.64 -42.02 48.07
CA GLY A 379 12.20 -40.71 47.82
C GLY A 379 13.06 -40.27 48.99
N PHE A 380 14.08 -39.47 48.71
CA PHE A 380 14.98 -38.92 49.70
C PHE A 380 15.11 -37.41 49.58
N TRP A 381 15.26 -36.75 50.73
CA TRP A 381 15.45 -35.30 50.85
C TRP A 381 16.57 -35.01 51.85
N ASP A 382 17.45 -34.07 51.51
CA ASP A 382 18.46 -33.52 52.41
C ASP A 382 18.06 -32.10 52.80
N ILE A 383 17.65 -31.90 54.04
CA ILE A 383 17.07 -30.65 54.52
C ILE A 383 18.03 -29.95 55.46
N LYS A 384 18.10 -28.62 55.34
CA LYS A 384 18.93 -27.81 56.24
C LYS A 384 18.43 -27.90 57.68
N ASP A 385 19.31 -28.30 58.57
CA ASP A 385 19.05 -28.39 60.00
C ASP A 385 20.24 -27.90 60.81
N LYS A 386 19.98 -26.95 61.72
CA LYS A 386 21.00 -26.35 62.59
C LYS A 386 21.59 -27.36 63.57
N ASN A 387 20.86 -28.43 63.89
CA ASN A 387 21.38 -29.48 64.79
C ASN A 387 22.40 -30.39 64.10
N CYS A 388 22.53 -30.30 62.77
CA CYS A 388 23.51 -31.05 61.98
C CYS A 388 24.73 -30.21 61.59
N ALA A 389 24.79 -28.94 62.00
CA ALA A 389 25.83 -27.97 61.64
C ALA A 389 27.04 -28.02 62.57
#